data_AF-A0A174VBK1-F1
#
_entry.id   AF-A0A174VBK1-F1
#
_cell.length_a   1.000
_cell.length_b   1.000
_cell.length_c   1.000
_cell.angle_alpha   90.00
_cell.angle_beta   90.00
_cell.angle_gamma   90.00
#
_symmetry.space_group_name_H-M   'P 1'
#
loop_
_entity.id
_entity.type
_entity.pdbx_description
1 polymer ?
#
loop_
_entity_poly.entity_id
_entity_poly.type
_entity_poly.pdbx_seq_one_letter_code
_entity_poly.pdbx_strand_id
1 'polypeptide(L)'
;MNRYNSSLIIVDIFNSAVYKNANMALLGTSGAGKTFTMQLMALRMRRKGIPIFIIAPLKGHQFHRACANVDGEFIQVSPASPHCINVMEIRQVDRTVNELLDGPGIQLSELAEKIQRLHIFFSLLIPDMNHEERQLLDEALIHTYNKKGITHDNASLADPQKPERYREMPVLGDLYEILKKSAATKRLANILNRLVNGSASTFNQQTNVSLDNKYTVLDISSLTGDLLTVGMFVALDVRFVSY
;
A
#
# COMPACT_ATOMS: atom_id res chain seq x y z
N MET A 1 -21.93 13.81 23.62
CA MET A 1 -22.77 14.58 24.54
C MET A 1 -21.85 15.22 25.55
N ASN A 2 -21.99 16.53 25.77
CA ASN A 2 -21.33 17.21 26.87
C ASN A 2 -21.89 16.65 28.19
N ARG A 3 -21.05 16.07 29.04
CA ARG A 3 -21.51 15.46 30.30
C ARG A 3 -21.99 16.48 31.33
N TYR A 4 -21.68 17.76 31.15
CA TYR A 4 -22.08 18.83 32.06
C TYR A 4 -23.50 19.34 31.80
N ASN A 5 -23.95 19.37 30.55
CA ASN A 5 -25.24 19.96 30.19
C ASN A 5 -26.01 19.17 29.12
N SER A 6 -25.55 17.95 28.79
CA SER A 6 -26.12 17.08 27.76
C SER A 6 -26.21 17.72 26.36
N SER A 7 -25.45 18.79 26.10
CA SER A 7 -25.44 19.43 24.79
C SER A 7 -24.77 18.54 23.73
N LEU A 8 -25.08 18.82 22.47
CA LEU A 8 -24.39 18.23 21.35
C LEU A 8 -22.94 18.74 21.32
N ILE A 9 -22.01 17.84 21.01
CA ILE A 9 -20.62 18.20 20.71
C ILE A 9 -20.43 17.92 19.22
N ILE A 10 -20.15 18.97 18.45
CA ILE A 10 -19.75 18.89 17.05
C ILE A 10 -18.30 19.39 17.00
N VAL A 11 -17.42 18.59 16.43
CA VAL A 11 -16.02 18.95 16.23
C VAL A 11 -15.75 18.97 14.73
N ASP A 12 -15.20 20.08 14.25
CA ASP A 12 -14.66 20.18 12.90
C ASP A 12 -13.13 20.12 12.96
N ILE A 13 -12.58 18.93 12.70
CA ILE A 13 -11.13 18.68 12.77
C ILE A 13 -10.35 19.41 11.66
N PHE A 14 -11.02 19.94 10.65
CA PHE A 14 -10.39 20.67 9.54
C PHE A 14 -10.33 22.18 9.78
N ASN A 15 -10.81 22.67 10.93
CA ASN A 15 -10.75 24.09 11.26
C ASN A 15 -9.31 24.54 11.54
N SER A 16 -8.65 25.07 10.51
CA SER A 16 -7.26 25.56 10.55
C SER A 16 -7.07 26.83 11.39
N ALA A 17 -8.14 27.55 11.73
CA ALA A 17 -8.07 28.69 12.64
C ALA A 17 -7.90 28.24 14.11
N VAL A 18 -8.33 27.01 14.43
CA VAL A 18 -8.28 26.45 15.79
C VAL A 18 -7.19 25.37 15.92
N TYR A 19 -7.03 24.52 14.90
CA TYR A 19 -6.14 23.36 14.93
C TYR A 19 -4.99 23.49 13.95
N LYS A 20 -3.78 23.10 14.39
CA LYS A 20 -2.59 23.06 13.51
C LYS A 20 -2.66 21.96 12.46
N ASN A 21 -3.38 20.88 12.74
CA ASN A 21 -3.59 19.76 11.83
C ASN A 21 -4.89 19.02 12.19
N ALA A 22 -5.38 18.19 11.27
CA ALA A 22 -6.60 17.41 11.43
C ALA A 22 -6.38 16.03 12.05
N ASN A 23 -5.23 15.79 12.70
CA ASN A 23 -4.92 14.47 13.25
C ASN A 23 -5.72 14.20 14.52
N MET A 24 -6.08 12.93 14.72
CA MET A 24 -6.82 12.49 15.91
C MET A 24 -6.20 11.23 16.50
N ALA A 25 -6.09 11.20 17.84
CA ALA A 25 -5.76 10.00 18.59
C ALA A 25 -7.00 9.47 19.32
N LEU A 26 -7.35 8.19 19.09
CA LEU A 26 -8.43 7.49 19.78
C LEU A 26 -7.84 6.43 20.72
N LEU A 27 -7.80 6.73 22.02
CA LEU A 27 -7.22 5.86 23.05
C LEU A 27 -8.32 5.26 23.93
N GLY A 28 -8.11 4.02 24.38
CA GLY A 28 -9.05 3.31 25.26
C GLY A 28 -8.73 1.81 25.35
N THR A 29 -9.26 1.14 26.35
CA THR A 29 -9.10 -0.31 26.54
C THR A 29 -9.93 -1.11 25.53
N SER A 30 -9.73 -2.44 25.46
CA SER A 30 -10.59 -3.31 24.66
C SER A 30 -12.04 -3.19 25.14
N GLY A 31 -13.00 -3.08 24.22
CA GLY A 31 -14.42 -2.90 24.54
C GLY A 31 -14.86 -1.45 24.80
N ALA A 32 -13.94 -0.48 24.93
CA ALA A 32 -14.27 0.92 25.19
C ALA A 32 -14.95 1.68 24.02
N GLY A 33 -15.26 1.00 22.92
CA GLY A 33 -15.93 1.61 21.76
C GLY A 33 -15.00 2.30 20.75
N LYS A 34 -13.68 2.07 20.78
CA LYS A 34 -12.73 2.67 19.82
C LYS A 34 -13.13 2.44 18.35
N THR A 35 -13.37 1.18 17.98
CA THR A 35 -13.78 0.80 16.61
C THR A 35 -15.09 1.45 16.23
N PHE A 36 -16.05 1.51 17.15
CA PHE A 36 -17.35 2.15 16.92
C PHE A 36 -17.18 3.66 16.65
N THR A 37 -16.42 4.36 17.49
CA THR A 37 -16.13 5.80 17.30
C THR A 37 -15.41 6.05 15.97
N MET A 38 -14.42 5.23 15.63
CA MET A 38 -13.69 5.36 14.37
C MET A 38 -14.61 5.16 13.15
N GLN A 39 -15.42 4.09 13.13
CA GLN A 39 -16.39 3.85 12.04
C GLN A 39 -17.43 4.96 11.94
N LEU A 40 -17.93 5.47 13.07
CA LEU A 40 -18.88 6.57 13.10
C LEU A 40 -18.29 7.85 12.48
N MET A 41 -17.03 8.17 12.80
CA MET A 41 -16.34 9.31 12.22
C MET A 41 -16.06 9.10 10.72
N ALA A 42 -15.56 7.92 10.35
CA ALA A 42 -15.29 7.55 8.96
C ALA A 42 -16.55 7.68 8.09
N LEU A 43 -17.69 7.15 8.53
CA LEU A 43 -18.95 7.24 7.80
C LEU A 43 -19.47 8.68 7.69
N ARG A 44 -19.29 9.50 8.73
CA ARG A 44 -19.65 10.93 8.69
C ARG A 44 -18.79 11.73 7.70
N MET A 45 -17.48 11.47 7.69
CA MET A 45 -16.55 12.08 6.73
C MET A 45 -16.86 11.62 5.30
N ARG A 46 -17.17 10.33 5.13
CA ARG A 46 -17.58 9.78 3.83
C ARG A 46 -18.81 10.48 3.26
N ARG A 47 -19.81 10.76 4.11
CA ARG A 47 -21.02 11.55 3.73
C ARG A 47 -20.71 12.98 3.31
N LYS A 48 -19.59 13.56 3.78
CA LYS A 48 -19.08 14.86 3.32
C LYS A 48 -18.24 14.76 2.04
N GLY A 49 -18.16 13.57 1.43
CA GLY A 49 -17.35 13.34 0.23
C GLY A 49 -15.86 13.15 0.50
N ILE A 50 -15.42 13.14 1.76
CA ILE A 50 -14.01 12.95 2.14
C ILE A 50 -13.63 11.47 1.92
N PRO A 51 -12.54 11.18 1.19
CA PRO A 51 -12.04 9.82 1.03
C PRO A 51 -11.61 9.20 2.36
N ILE A 52 -11.95 7.92 2.55
CA ILE A 52 -11.63 7.14 3.74
C ILE A 52 -10.81 5.93 3.34
N PHE A 53 -9.68 5.76 4.02
CA PHE A 53 -8.82 4.59 3.90
C PHE A 53 -8.53 4.05 5.30
N ILE A 54 -8.94 2.82 5.57
CA ILE A 54 -8.77 2.17 6.88
C ILE A 54 -7.84 0.97 6.71
N ILE A 55 -6.73 0.97 7.43
CA ILE A 55 -5.87 -0.21 7.58
C ILE A 55 -6.27 -0.91 8.87
N ALA A 56 -6.72 -2.16 8.77
CA ALA A 56 -7.17 -2.96 9.90
C ALA A 56 -6.19 -4.13 10.17
N PRO A 57 -5.17 -3.93 11.02
CA PRO A 57 -4.24 -5.01 11.38
C PRO A 57 -4.83 -6.03 12.34
N LEU A 58 -5.97 -5.73 12.97
CA LEU A 58 -6.65 -6.62 13.91
C LEU A 58 -8.16 -6.52 13.72
N LYS A 59 -8.83 -7.68 13.76
CA LYS A 59 -10.29 -7.81 13.71
C LYS A 59 -10.93 -7.07 12.52
N GLY A 60 -10.32 -7.14 11.33
CA GLY A 60 -10.75 -6.36 10.17
C GLY A 60 -12.17 -6.67 9.69
N HIS A 61 -12.66 -7.90 9.90
CA HIS A 61 -14.06 -8.28 9.68
C HIS A 61 -15.10 -7.35 10.34
N GLN A 62 -14.76 -6.63 11.41
CA GLN A 62 -15.66 -5.67 12.06
C GLN A 62 -16.03 -4.48 11.17
N PHE A 63 -15.23 -4.18 10.15
CA PHE A 63 -15.45 -3.07 9.22
C PHE A 63 -16.27 -3.47 8.01
N HIS A 64 -16.40 -4.78 7.72
CA HIS A 64 -17.06 -5.28 6.51
C HIS A 64 -18.48 -4.73 6.35
N ARG A 65 -19.31 -4.81 7.40
CA ARG A 65 -20.69 -4.31 7.38
C ARG A 65 -20.78 -2.82 7.08
N ALA A 66 -19.94 -2.01 7.74
CA ALA A 66 -19.93 -0.57 7.53
C ALA A 66 -19.47 -0.21 6.11
N CYS A 67 -18.46 -0.94 5.60
CA CYS A 67 -17.93 -0.77 4.25
C CYS A 67 -18.99 -1.07 3.17
N ALA A 68 -19.64 -2.25 3.26
CA ALA A 68 -20.67 -2.67 2.32
C ALA A 68 -21.87 -1.72 2.28
N ASN A 69 -22.28 -1.15 3.43
CA ASN A 69 -23.42 -0.24 3.52
C ASN A 69 -23.21 1.14 2.86
N VAL A 70 -21.98 1.47 2.45
CA VAL A 70 -21.65 2.72 1.76
C VAL A 70 -21.01 2.50 0.40
N ASP A 71 -21.24 1.31 -0.17
CA ASP A 71 -20.63 0.86 -1.43
C ASP A 71 -19.11 1.02 -1.43
N GLY A 72 -18.50 0.77 -0.27
CA GLY A 72 -17.05 0.81 -0.06
C GLY A 72 -16.38 -0.48 -0.53
N GLU A 73 -15.06 -0.41 -0.73
CA GLU A 73 -14.24 -1.56 -1.11
C GLU A 73 -13.65 -2.21 0.16
N PHE A 74 -13.96 -3.49 0.38
CA PHE A 74 -13.36 -4.29 1.45
C PHE A 74 -12.30 -5.23 0.88
N ILE A 75 -11.04 -4.92 1.10
CA ILE A 75 -9.89 -5.65 0.57
C ILE A 75 -9.25 -6.47 1.68
N GLN A 76 -9.47 -7.79 1.68
CA GLN A 76 -8.77 -8.68 2.59
C GLN A 76 -7.43 -9.14 1.99
N VAL A 77 -6.31 -8.81 2.60
CA VAL A 77 -4.98 -9.31 2.21
C VAL A 77 -4.63 -10.50 3.10
N SER A 78 -4.70 -11.70 2.53
CA SER A 78 -4.36 -12.93 3.23
C SER A 78 -3.85 -14.00 2.26
N PRO A 79 -3.10 -15.01 2.73
CA PRO A 79 -2.68 -16.11 1.87
C PRO A 79 -3.83 -16.87 1.21
N ALA A 80 -5.02 -16.89 1.82
CA ALA A 80 -6.20 -17.56 1.28
C ALA A 80 -7.16 -16.61 0.54
N SER A 81 -6.85 -15.32 0.49
CA SER A 81 -7.70 -14.32 -0.16
C SER A 81 -7.50 -14.36 -1.67
N PRO A 82 -8.55 -14.13 -2.48
CA PRO A 82 -8.37 -13.86 -3.90
C PRO A 82 -7.76 -12.48 -4.16
N HIS A 83 -7.77 -11.56 -3.18
CA HIS A 83 -7.30 -10.20 -3.37
C HIS A 83 -5.77 -10.11 -3.29
N CYS A 84 -5.18 -9.44 -4.27
CA CYS A 84 -3.77 -9.16 -4.33
C CYS A 84 -3.53 -7.69 -4.68
N ILE A 85 -2.50 -7.13 -4.05
CA ILE A 85 -1.92 -5.84 -4.41
C ILE A 85 -0.46 -6.13 -4.75
N ASN A 86 -0.10 -5.96 -6.01
CA ASN A 86 1.24 -6.23 -6.50
C ASN A 86 2.21 -5.20 -5.90
N VAL A 87 3.14 -5.66 -5.06
CA VAL A 87 4.15 -4.78 -4.45
C VAL A 87 5.17 -4.27 -5.46
N MET A 88 5.34 -4.94 -6.59
CA MET A 88 6.23 -4.52 -7.69
C MET A 88 5.52 -3.55 -8.66
N GLU A 89 4.29 -3.14 -8.38
CA GLU A 89 3.56 -2.21 -9.24
C GLU A 89 4.04 -0.77 -9.06
N ILE A 90 4.46 -0.12 -10.15
CA ILE A 90 4.59 1.34 -10.22
C ILE A 90 3.20 1.89 -10.54
N ARG A 91 2.66 2.72 -9.65
CA ARG A 91 1.36 3.35 -9.82
C ARG A 91 1.55 4.79 -10.26
N GLN A 92 0.63 5.28 -11.10
CA GLN A 92 0.59 6.69 -11.50
C GLN A 92 0.36 7.57 -10.27
N VAL A 93 1.23 8.55 -10.08
CA VAL A 93 1.08 9.60 -9.06
C VAL A 93 0.52 10.84 -9.74
N ASP A 94 -0.59 11.39 -9.24
CA ASP A 94 -1.17 12.65 -9.73
C ASP A 94 -0.32 13.85 -9.24
N ARG A 95 0.87 14.02 -9.83
CA ARG A 95 1.84 15.05 -9.41
C ARG A 95 1.38 16.49 -9.69
N THR A 96 0.18 16.69 -10.25
CA THR A 96 -0.37 18.03 -10.57
C THR A 96 -0.39 18.94 -9.34
N VAL A 97 -0.69 18.39 -8.16
CA VAL A 97 -0.71 19.17 -6.90
C VAL A 97 0.70 19.57 -6.46
N ASN A 98 1.67 18.66 -6.58
CA ASN A 98 3.07 18.94 -6.20
C ASN A 98 3.73 19.92 -7.17
N GLU A 99 3.45 19.82 -8.48
CA GLU A 99 3.94 20.77 -9.48
C GLU A 99 3.38 22.19 -9.27
N LEU A 100 2.14 22.30 -8.78
CA LEU A 100 1.52 23.59 -8.43
C LEU A 100 2.09 24.21 -7.14
N LEU A 101 2.57 23.38 -6.20
CA LEU A 101 3.10 23.83 -4.91
C LEU A 101 4.61 24.12 -4.94
N ASP A 102 5.38 23.26 -5.60
CA ASP A 102 6.86 23.26 -5.55
C ASP A 102 7.50 23.80 -6.85
N GLY A 103 6.70 24.18 -7.85
CA GLY A 103 7.15 24.58 -9.19
C GLY A 103 7.47 23.37 -10.08
N PRO A 104 7.98 23.56 -11.32
CA PRO A 104 8.38 22.46 -12.19
C PRO A 104 9.58 21.74 -11.57
N GLY A 105 9.30 20.73 -10.75
CA GLY A 105 10.30 19.86 -10.16
C GLY A 105 11.02 19.02 -11.21
N ILE A 106 12.26 18.62 -10.92
CA ILE A 106 12.96 17.58 -11.67
C ILE A 106 12.05 16.34 -11.67
N GLN A 107 11.64 15.84 -12.84
CA GLN A 107 10.91 14.59 -12.92
C GLN A 107 11.82 13.44 -12.49
N LEU A 108 11.74 13.08 -11.20
CA LEU A 108 12.45 11.94 -10.65
C LEU A 108 11.93 10.66 -11.31
N SER A 109 12.84 9.71 -11.55
CA SER A 109 12.53 8.40 -12.11
C SER A 109 11.61 7.63 -11.15
N GLU A 110 10.39 7.31 -11.60
CA GLU A 110 9.42 6.56 -10.81
C GLU A 110 9.90 5.13 -10.55
N LEU A 111 10.63 4.55 -11.50
CA LEU A 111 11.30 3.27 -11.31
C LEU A 111 12.31 3.34 -10.17
N ALA A 112 13.14 4.39 -10.13
CA ALA A 112 14.14 4.54 -9.06
C ALA A 112 13.48 4.70 -7.68
N GLU A 113 12.42 5.49 -7.59
CA GLU A 113 11.64 5.62 -6.36
C GLU A 113 11.03 4.27 -5.94
N LYS A 114 10.47 3.53 -6.90
CA LYS A 114 9.90 2.21 -6.62
C LYS A 114 10.95 1.21 -6.15
N ILE A 115 12.13 1.19 -6.76
CA ILE A 115 13.24 0.34 -6.33
C ILE A 115 13.65 0.66 -4.89
N GLN A 116 13.72 1.93 -4.49
CA GLN A 116 13.99 2.31 -3.10
C GLN A 116 12.92 1.79 -2.14
N ARG A 117 11.63 1.90 -2.50
CA ARG A 117 10.53 1.33 -1.72
C ARG A 117 10.63 -0.19 -1.61
N LEU A 118 11.03 -0.87 -2.70
CA LEU A 118 11.27 -2.31 -2.70
C LEU A 118 12.44 -2.71 -1.81
N HIS A 119 13.52 -1.92 -1.73
CA HIS A 119 14.60 -2.15 -0.76
C HIS A 119 14.09 -2.10 0.68
N ILE A 120 13.17 -1.17 1.00
CA ILE A 120 12.52 -1.13 2.32
C ILE A 120 11.71 -2.41 2.55
N PHE A 121 10.86 -2.78 1.59
CA PHE A 121 10.06 -4.02 1.65
C PHE A 121 10.94 -5.26 1.90
N PHE A 122 12.01 -5.43 1.14
CA PHE A 122 12.91 -6.58 1.28
C PHE A 122 13.70 -6.53 2.58
N SER A 123 14.04 -5.35 3.10
CA SER A 123 14.69 -5.21 4.41
C SER A 123 13.75 -5.58 5.57
N LEU A 124 12.44 -5.39 5.42
CA LEU A 124 11.44 -5.84 6.39
C LEU A 124 11.26 -7.37 6.35
N LEU A 125 11.41 -7.97 5.17
CA LEU A 125 11.33 -9.42 4.97
C LEU A 125 12.64 -10.15 5.34
N ILE A 126 13.78 -9.49 5.15
CA ILE A 126 15.14 -10.02 5.34
C ILE A 126 15.92 -9.02 6.21
N PRO A 127 15.72 -9.03 7.54
CA PRO A 127 16.33 -8.03 8.43
C PRO A 127 17.86 -8.03 8.43
N ASP A 128 18.48 -9.18 8.13
CA ASP A 128 19.92 -9.43 8.12
C ASP A 128 20.54 -9.35 6.71
N MET A 129 19.92 -8.65 5.77
CA MET A 129 20.43 -8.49 4.40
C MET A 129 21.71 -7.63 4.38
N ASN A 130 22.80 -8.20 3.89
CA ASN A 130 24.11 -7.54 3.85
C ASN A 130 24.25 -6.55 2.66
N HIS A 131 25.35 -5.78 2.61
CA HIS A 131 25.58 -4.79 1.56
C HIS A 131 25.68 -5.39 0.15
N GLU A 132 26.31 -6.56 0.01
CA GLU A 132 26.47 -7.26 -1.27
C GLU A 132 25.10 -7.72 -1.79
N GLU A 133 24.30 -8.34 -0.93
CA GLU A 133 22.95 -8.80 -1.27
C GLU A 133 22.03 -7.64 -1.64
N ARG A 134 22.15 -6.48 -0.98
CA ARG A 134 21.43 -5.26 -1.36
C ARG A 134 21.80 -4.81 -2.77
N GLN A 135 23.09 -4.81 -3.10
CA GLN A 135 23.55 -4.42 -4.44
C GLN A 135 23.06 -5.41 -5.51
N LEU A 136 23.14 -6.71 -5.23
CA LEU A 136 22.66 -7.75 -6.14
C LEU A 136 21.13 -7.71 -6.31
N LEU A 137 20.39 -7.40 -5.25
CA LEU A 137 18.95 -7.18 -5.30
C LEU A 137 18.61 -5.97 -6.18
N ASP A 138 19.35 -4.87 -6.05
CA ASP A 138 19.15 -3.66 -6.86
C ASP A 138 19.28 -3.97 -8.36
N GLU A 139 20.37 -4.62 -8.75
CA GLU A 139 20.61 -5.05 -10.13
C GLU A 139 19.51 -6.00 -10.63
N ALA A 140 19.12 -6.98 -9.80
CA ALA A 140 18.06 -7.92 -10.14
C ALA A 140 16.70 -7.22 -10.33
N LEU A 141 16.36 -6.24 -9.50
CA LEU A 141 15.16 -5.43 -9.63
C LEU A 141 15.16 -4.67 -10.96
N ILE A 142 16.23 -3.91 -11.25
CA ILE A 142 16.37 -3.16 -12.51
C ILE A 142 16.23 -4.10 -13.71
N HIS A 143 16.91 -5.25 -13.68
CA HIS A 143 16.81 -6.24 -14.74
C HIS A 143 15.40 -6.83 -14.90
N THR A 144 14.67 -6.99 -13.79
CA THR A 144 13.27 -7.46 -13.79
C THR A 144 12.34 -6.48 -14.52
N TYR A 145 12.43 -5.19 -14.19
CA TYR A 145 11.63 -4.15 -14.87
C TYR A 145 12.05 -3.98 -16.34
N ASN A 146 13.35 -4.01 -16.64
CA ASN A 146 13.86 -3.91 -18.01
C ASN A 146 13.31 -5.01 -18.92
N LYS A 147 13.05 -6.23 -18.42
CA LYS A 147 12.41 -7.29 -19.21
C LYS A 147 10.96 -6.98 -19.60
N LYS A 148 10.27 -6.14 -18.85
CA LYS A 148 8.94 -5.61 -19.20
C LYS A 148 9.04 -4.33 -20.06
N GLY A 149 10.26 -3.90 -20.40
CA GLY A 149 10.54 -2.68 -21.17
C GLY A 149 10.40 -1.40 -20.35
N ILE A 150 10.42 -1.50 -19.01
CA ILE A 150 10.37 -0.38 -18.08
C ILE A 150 11.79 -0.01 -17.68
N THR A 151 12.18 1.24 -17.90
CA THR A 151 13.53 1.78 -17.66
C THR A 151 13.47 2.98 -16.71
N HIS A 152 14.60 3.65 -16.49
CA HIS A 152 14.63 4.87 -15.67
C HIS A 152 13.92 6.07 -16.30
N ASP A 153 13.70 6.04 -17.63
CA ASP A 153 12.89 7.04 -18.32
C ASP A 153 11.40 6.79 -18.07
N ASN A 154 10.70 7.77 -17.49
CA ASN A 154 9.28 7.66 -17.19
C ASN A 154 8.42 7.49 -18.45
N ALA A 155 8.90 7.93 -19.63
CA ALA A 155 8.21 7.68 -20.90
C ALA A 155 8.10 6.17 -21.23
N SER A 156 8.98 5.33 -20.67
CA SER A 156 8.94 3.88 -20.86
C SER A 156 7.80 3.18 -20.11
N LEU A 157 7.20 3.84 -19.11
CA LEU A 157 6.12 3.27 -18.31
C LEU A 157 4.83 3.11 -19.11
N ALA A 158 4.57 4.00 -20.08
CA ALA A 158 3.39 3.93 -20.93
C ALA A 158 3.41 2.68 -21.83
N ASP A 159 2.26 2.04 -21.98
CA ASP A 159 2.09 0.91 -22.90
C ASP A 159 2.08 1.44 -24.35
N PRO A 160 2.96 0.94 -25.24
CA PRO A 160 2.99 1.35 -26.65
C PRO A 160 1.67 1.15 -27.40
N GLN A 161 0.86 0.17 -26.99
CA GLN A 161 -0.44 -0.12 -27.62
C GLN A 161 -1.58 0.69 -27.00
N LYS A 162 -1.41 1.13 -25.75
CA LYS A 162 -2.40 1.88 -24.95
C LYS A 162 -1.71 2.96 -24.12
N PRO A 163 -1.31 4.09 -24.73
CA PRO A 163 -0.53 5.12 -24.05
C PRO A 163 -1.21 5.69 -22.79
N GLU A 164 -2.53 5.55 -22.68
CA GLU A 164 -3.32 5.95 -21.51
C GLU A 164 -3.13 5.05 -20.27
N ARG A 165 -2.41 3.93 -20.40
CA ARG A 165 -2.12 3.01 -19.28
C ARG A 165 -0.64 2.69 -19.21
N TYR A 166 -0.20 2.36 -18.00
CA TYR A 166 1.13 1.79 -17.84
C TYR A 166 1.18 0.35 -18.35
N ARG A 167 2.38 -0.06 -18.77
CA ARG A 167 2.72 -1.44 -19.11
C ARG A 167 2.40 -2.37 -17.94
N GLU A 168 2.21 -3.64 -18.28
CA GLU A 168 2.11 -4.68 -17.25
C GLU A 168 3.38 -4.70 -16.39
N MET A 169 3.19 -4.49 -15.09
CA MET A 169 4.27 -4.49 -14.10
C MET A 169 4.76 -5.91 -13.82
N PRO A 170 6.04 -6.11 -13.49
CA PRO A 170 6.50 -7.41 -13.04
C PRO A 170 5.83 -7.82 -11.73
N VAL A 171 5.83 -9.11 -11.41
CA VAL A 171 5.44 -9.66 -10.10
C VAL A 171 6.65 -10.23 -9.37
N LEU A 172 6.49 -10.61 -8.09
CA LEU A 172 7.59 -11.19 -7.29
C LEU A 172 8.20 -12.45 -7.92
N GLY A 173 7.40 -13.21 -8.68
CA GLY A 173 7.83 -14.39 -9.42
C GLY A 173 8.83 -14.06 -10.53
N ASP A 174 8.66 -12.95 -11.22
CA ASP A 174 9.61 -12.51 -12.26
C ASP A 174 10.99 -12.22 -11.66
N LEU A 175 11.00 -11.56 -10.50
CA LEU A 175 12.22 -11.29 -9.74
C LEU A 175 12.85 -12.59 -9.21
N TYR A 176 12.04 -13.51 -8.68
CA TYR A 176 12.50 -14.81 -8.22
C TYR A 176 13.23 -15.59 -9.32
N GLU A 177 12.69 -15.60 -10.54
CA GLU A 177 13.32 -16.27 -11.69
C GLU A 177 14.65 -15.62 -12.12
N ILE A 178 14.88 -14.34 -11.79
CA ILE A 178 16.17 -13.68 -12.01
C ILE A 178 17.14 -14.06 -10.88
N LEU A 179 16.71 -13.92 -9.63
CA LEU A 179 17.55 -14.21 -8.45
C LEU A 179 17.97 -15.69 -8.39
N LYS A 180 17.17 -16.62 -8.93
CA LYS A 180 17.49 -18.05 -8.91
C LYS A 180 18.64 -18.45 -9.85
N LYS A 181 18.95 -17.62 -10.85
CA LYS A 181 19.96 -17.94 -11.88
C LYS A 181 21.41 -17.83 -11.39
N SER A 182 21.67 -16.98 -10.40
CA SER A 182 23.00 -16.79 -9.85
C SER A 182 23.14 -17.45 -8.49
N ALA A 183 24.30 -18.08 -8.24
CA ALA A 183 24.61 -18.66 -6.95
C ALA A 183 24.68 -17.59 -5.84
N ALA A 184 25.14 -16.38 -6.17
CA ALA A 184 25.28 -15.27 -5.21
C ALA A 184 23.92 -14.78 -4.67
N THR A 185 22.87 -14.84 -5.49
CA THR A 185 21.50 -14.39 -5.13
C THR A 185 20.59 -15.52 -4.64
N LYS A 186 21.11 -16.74 -4.52
CA LYS A 186 20.31 -17.93 -4.18
C LYS A 186 19.64 -17.85 -2.81
N ARG A 187 20.27 -17.19 -1.83
CA ARG A 187 19.66 -16.97 -0.50
C ARG A 187 18.40 -16.10 -0.61
N LEU A 188 18.49 -14.98 -1.32
CA LEU A 188 17.36 -14.09 -1.58
C LEU A 188 16.21 -14.82 -2.30
N ALA A 189 16.56 -15.60 -3.33
CA ALA A 189 15.57 -16.40 -4.06
C ALA A 189 14.85 -17.41 -3.15
N ASN A 190 15.57 -18.09 -2.26
CA ASN A 190 14.97 -19.06 -1.33
C ASN A 190 14.00 -18.41 -0.35
N ILE A 191 14.33 -17.21 0.16
CA ILE A 191 13.43 -16.48 1.07
C ILE A 191 12.19 -16.01 0.31
N LEU A 192 12.39 -15.44 -0.88
CA LEU A 192 11.31 -14.97 -1.75
C LEU A 192 10.38 -16.11 -2.20
N ASN A 193 10.89 -17.35 -2.29
CA ASN A 193 10.11 -18.52 -2.69
C ASN A 193 8.84 -18.71 -1.85
N ARG A 194 8.84 -18.31 -0.57
CA ARG A 194 7.64 -18.34 0.29
C ARG A 194 6.48 -17.52 -0.28
N LEU A 195 6.78 -16.37 -0.88
CA LEU A 195 5.80 -15.43 -1.48
C LEU A 195 5.47 -15.78 -2.93
N VAL A 196 6.24 -16.67 -3.58
CA VAL A 196 6.09 -17.02 -5.00
C VAL A 196 5.42 -18.38 -5.16
N ASN A 197 6.03 -19.44 -4.60
CA ASN A 197 5.57 -20.83 -4.73
C ASN A 197 5.14 -21.44 -3.40
N GLY A 198 5.30 -20.71 -2.30
CA GLY A 198 5.07 -21.21 -0.95
C GLY A 198 3.69 -20.88 -0.40
N SER A 199 3.60 -20.89 0.93
CA SER A 199 2.35 -20.66 1.68
C SER A 199 1.76 -19.26 1.54
N ALA A 200 2.47 -18.31 0.92
CA ALA A 200 2.03 -16.95 0.70
C ALA A 200 2.10 -16.57 -0.79
N SER A 201 1.96 -17.53 -1.70
CA SER A 201 1.98 -17.34 -3.16
C SER A 201 0.95 -16.34 -3.69
N THR A 202 -0.12 -16.06 -2.93
CA THR A 202 -1.13 -15.05 -3.26
C THR A 202 -0.56 -13.65 -3.47
N PHE A 203 0.58 -13.32 -2.85
CA PHE A 203 1.29 -12.05 -3.08
C PHE A 203 1.97 -11.96 -4.46
N ASN A 204 2.11 -13.07 -5.17
CA ASN A 204 2.72 -13.14 -6.50
C ASN A 204 1.67 -13.09 -7.62
N GLN A 205 0.87 -12.01 -7.65
CA GLN A 205 -0.14 -11.78 -8.68
C GLN A 205 -0.18 -10.30 -9.05
N GLN A 206 -0.82 -9.99 -10.17
CA GLN A 206 -1.15 -8.60 -10.49
C GLN A 206 -2.18 -8.05 -9.50
N THR A 207 -2.18 -6.73 -9.32
CA THR A 207 -3.20 -6.06 -8.51
C THR A 207 -4.57 -6.32 -9.12
N ASN A 208 -5.49 -6.86 -8.33
CA ASN A 208 -6.82 -7.28 -8.79
C ASN A 208 -7.97 -6.69 -7.97
N VAL A 209 -7.66 -5.64 -7.21
CA VAL A 209 -8.61 -4.91 -6.36
C VAL A 209 -8.70 -3.45 -6.80
N SER A 210 -9.88 -2.85 -6.62
CA SER A 210 -10.07 -1.43 -6.91
C SER A 210 -9.55 -0.59 -5.76
N LEU A 211 -8.63 0.32 -6.06
CA LEU A 211 -8.07 1.25 -5.07
C LEU A 211 -8.66 2.66 -5.20
N ASP A 212 -9.54 2.88 -6.18
CA ASP A 212 -10.15 4.18 -6.50
C ASP A 212 -11.39 4.48 -5.64
N ASN A 213 -11.87 3.49 -4.87
CA ASN A 213 -13.02 3.69 -4.01
C ASN A 213 -12.69 4.71 -2.91
N LYS A 214 -13.61 5.66 -2.70
CA LYS A 214 -13.48 6.70 -1.67
C LYS A 214 -13.81 6.19 -0.26
N TYR A 215 -14.17 4.92 -0.09
CA TYR A 215 -14.21 4.24 1.21
C TYR A 215 -13.59 2.86 1.05
N THR A 216 -12.33 2.73 1.43
CA THR A 216 -11.58 1.48 1.29
C THR A 216 -11.13 0.99 2.65
N VAL A 217 -11.35 -0.29 2.92
CA VAL A 217 -10.87 -0.99 4.11
C VAL A 217 -9.91 -2.07 3.68
N LEU A 218 -8.67 -1.98 4.13
CA LEU A 218 -7.66 -3.00 3.95
C LEU A 218 -7.54 -3.86 5.22
N ASP A 219 -8.07 -5.08 5.17
CA ASP A 219 -7.96 -6.06 6.24
C ASP A 219 -6.70 -6.91 6.05
N ILE A 220 -5.72 -6.69 6.93
CA ILE A 220 -4.48 -7.46 6.99
C ILE A 220 -4.41 -8.34 8.24
N SER A 221 -5.54 -8.50 8.96
CA SER A 221 -5.57 -9.12 10.29
C SER A 221 -5.33 -10.63 10.30
N SER A 222 -5.35 -11.26 9.13
CA SER A 222 -4.95 -12.66 8.93
C SER A 222 -3.44 -12.87 8.79
N LEU A 223 -2.67 -11.80 8.61
CA LEU A 223 -1.20 -11.88 8.50
C LEU A 223 -0.57 -11.93 9.90
N THR A 224 0.51 -12.70 10.03
CA THR A 224 1.22 -12.89 11.31
C THR A 224 2.74 -12.84 11.11
N GLY A 225 3.47 -12.51 12.18
CA GLY A 225 4.93 -12.39 12.15
C GLY A 225 5.39 -11.41 11.07
N ASP A 226 6.43 -11.79 10.31
CA ASP A 226 7.03 -10.95 9.28
C ASP A 226 6.04 -10.57 8.16
N LEU A 227 5.04 -11.42 7.89
CA LEU A 227 4.02 -11.12 6.87
C LEU A 227 3.11 -9.96 7.28
N LEU A 228 2.89 -9.73 8.58
CA LEU A 228 2.10 -8.59 9.04
C LEU A 228 2.83 -7.27 8.76
N THR A 229 4.14 -7.24 9.02
CA THR A 229 4.99 -6.09 8.73
C THR A 229 4.99 -5.79 7.23
N VAL A 230 5.12 -6.84 6.41
CA VAL A 230 5.05 -6.75 4.95
C VAL A 230 3.67 -6.27 4.47
N GLY A 231 2.59 -6.84 5.00
CA GLY A 231 1.23 -6.41 4.65
C GLY A 231 0.94 -4.97 5.03
N MET A 232 1.46 -4.52 6.18
CA MET A 232 1.37 -3.11 6.60
C MET A 232 2.14 -2.20 5.65
N PHE A 233 3.32 -2.61 5.19
CA PHE A 233 4.08 -1.85 4.19
C PHE A 233 3.28 -1.70 2.89
N VAL A 234 2.74 -2.80 2.35
CA VAL A 234 1.91 -2.78 1.13
C VAL A 234 0.69 -1.87 1.31
N ALA A 235 0.05 -1.94 2.49
CA ALA A 235 -1.09 -1.08 2.83
C ALA A 235 -0.77 0.42 2.77
N LEU A 236 0.43 0.80 3.23
CA LEU A 236 0.89 2.17 3.24
C LEU A 236 1.33 2.62 1.84
N ASP A 237 2.10 1.78 1.13
CA ASP A 237 2.60 2.08 -0.22
C ASP A 237 1.47 2.41 -1.20
N VAL A 238 0.33 1.73 -1.08
CA VAL A 238 -0.88 1.96 -1.88
C VAL A 238 -1.36 3.41 -1.81
N ARG A 239 -1.36 4.04 -0.63
CA ARG A 239 -2.00 5.35 -0.46
C ARG A 239 -1.06 6.53 -0.74
N PHE A 240 0.25 6.35 -0.62
CA PHE A 240 1.24 7.41 -0.90
C PHE A 240 1.31 7.84 -2.37
N VAL A 241 0.59 7.15 -3.26
CA VAL A 241 0.60 7.43 -4.71
C VAL A 241 -0.64 8.21 -5.17
N SER A 242 -1.73 8.23 -4.40
CA SER A 242 -3.02 8.79 -4.86
C SER A 242 -3.32 10.23 -4.39
N TYR A 243 -2.33 11.13 -4.43
CA TYR A 243 -2.50 12.56 -4.16
C TYR A 243 -2.43 13.37 -5.45
#